data_AF-A0A7J4VHE7-F1
#
_entry.id   AF-A0A7J4VHE7-F1
#
_cell.length_a   1.000
_cell.length_b   1.000
_cell.length_c   1.000
_cell.angle_alpha   90.00
_cell.angle_beta   90.00
_cell.angle_gamma   90.00
#
_symmetry.space_group_name_H-M   'P 1'
#
loop_
_entity.id
_entity.type
_entity.pdbx_description
1 polymer ?
#
loop_
_entity_poly.entity_id
_entity_poly.type
_entity_poly.pdbx_seq_one_letter_code
_entity_poly.pdbx_strand_id
1 'polypeptide(L)' 'MGHALLREVAPFTLHIRCENCLRDSEMVVEMPIGDDVPRDAEELIESVFLERIPFRCHPCGGVIGRLTGISGGNAYGY' A
#
# COMPACT_ATOMS: atom_id res chain seq x y z
N MET A 1 27.13 14.39 -15.81
CA MET A 1 26.48 15.17 -14.73
C MET A 1 25.03 15.36 -15.14
N GLY A 2 24.02 14.78 -14.51
CA GLY A 2 23.88 13.64 -13.60
C GLY A 2 22.47 13.11 -13.90
N HIS A 3 22.32 11.80 -14.05
CA HIS A 3 21.02 11.23 -14.42
C HIS A 3 20.05 11.45 -13.27
N ALA A 4 19.07 12.33 -13.48
CA ALA A 4 17.91 12.46 -12.62
C ALA A 4 17.07 11.19 -12.80
N LEU A 5 17.44 10.13 -12.08
CA LEU A 5 16.55 9.00 -11.84
C LEU A 5 15.43 9.55 -10.94
N LEU A 6 14.37 10.03 -11.56
CA LEU A 6 13.06 10.03 -10.93
C LEU A 6 12.81 8.55 -10.56
N ARG A 7 13.16 8.16 -9.34
CA ARG A 7 12.71 6.89 -8.76
C ARG A 7 11.21 7.05 -8.62
N GLU A 8 10.49 6.75 -9.68
CA GLU A 8 9.06 6.51 -9.64
C GLU A 8 8.89 5.34 -8.66
N VAL A 9 8.46 5.65 -7.45
CA VAL A 9 8.19 4.62 -6.45
C VAL A 9 6.98 3.86 -6.97
N ALA A 10 7.17 2.58 -7.28
CA ALA A 10 6.07 1.74 -7.75
C ALA A 10 4.95 1.75 -6.69
N PRO A 11 3.69 2.02 -7.07
CA PRO A 11 2.59 2.09 -6.12
C PRO A 11 2.38 0.73 -5.45
N PHE A 12 1.93 0.77 -4.19
CA PHE A 12 1.54 -0.42 -3.46
C PHE A 12 0.04 -0.65 -3.61
N THR A 13 -0.36 -1.89 -3.80
CA THR A 13 -1.75 -2.33 -3.81
C THR A 13 -2.01 -3.12 -2.53
N LEU A 14 -2.86 -2.57 -1.68
CA LEU A 14 -3.31 -3.21 -0.45
C LEU A 14 -4.57 -4.02 -0.73
N HIS A 15 -4.50 -5.31 -0.45
CA HIS A 15 -5.62 -6.23 -0.52
C HIS A 15 -6.27 -6.28 0.86
N ILE A 16 -7.46 -5.68 0.98
CA ILE A 16 -8.17 -5.54 2.26
C ILE A 16 -9.49 -6.28 2.17
N ARG A 17 -9.76 -7.17 3.13
CA ARG A 17 -11.06 -7.81 3.29
C ARG A 17 -11.86 -7.10 4.36
N CYS A 18 -13.04 -6.61 4.02
CA CYS A 18 -13.94 -6.02 5.02
C CYS A 18 -14.42 -7.10 6.01
N GLU A 19 -14.34 -6.83 7.31
CA GLU A 19 -14.84 -7.79 8.31
C GLU A 19 -16.37 -7.76 8.46
N ASN A 20 -17.04 -6.71 7.98
CA ASN A 20 -18.50 -6.61 8.04
C ASN A 20 -19.20 -7.41 6.93
N CYS A 21 -18.76 -7.26 5.68
CA CYS A 21 -19.41 -7.90 4.52
C CYS A 21 -18.55 -8.99 3.87
N LEU A 22 -17.39 -9.31 4.44
CA LEU A 22 -16.43 -10.33 3.97
C LEU A 22 -15.93 -10.15 2.54
N ARG A 23 -16.14 -8.97 1.96
CA ARG A 23 -15.77 -8.65 0.58
C ARG A 23 -14.33 -8.15 0.53
N ASP A 24 -13.59 -8.69 -0.43
CA ASP A 24 -12.28 -8.19 -0.83
C ASP A 24 -12.41 -6.81 -1.50
N SER A 25 -11.41 -5.98 -1.24
CA SER A 25 -11.29 -4.63 -1.79
C SER A 25 -9.82 -4.34 -1.98
N GLU A 26 -9.51 -3.71 -3.10
CA GLU A 26 -8.14 -3.33 -3.44
C GLU A 26 -8.01 -1.82 -3.29
N MET A 27 -6.93 -1.40 -2.65
CA MET A 27 -6.62 0.01 -2.46
C MET A 27 -5.21 0.29 -2.91
N VAL A 28 -5.08 1.12 -3.94
CA VAL A 28 -3.80 1.56 -4.46
C VAL A 28 -3.32 2.75 -3.63
N VAL A 29 -2.08 2.65 -3.18
CA VAL A 29 -1.41 3.63 -2.34
C VAL A 29 -0.18 4.11 -3.08
N GLU A 30 -0.23 5.36 -3.49
CA GLU A 30 0.90 6.07 -4.08
C GLU A 30 1.82 6.53 -2.96
N MET A 31 3.10 6.16 -3.06
CA MET A 31 4.10 6.59 -2.10
C MET A 31 4.73 7.91 -2.54
N PRO A 32 4.96 8.85 -1.62
CA PRO A 32 5.69 10.07 -1.95
C PRO A 32 7.10 9.74 -2.43
N ILE A 33 7.70 10.60 -3.26
CA ILE A 33 9.08 10.44 -3.73
C ILE A 33 10.03 10.96 -2.62
N GLY A 34 10.84 10.08 -2.03
CA GLY A 34 11.74 10.41 -0.92
C GLY A 34 12.70 9.27 -0.56
N ASP A 35 13.71 9.56 0.26
CA ASP A 35 14.74 8.58 0.67
C ASP A 35 14.23 7.58 1.74
N ASP A 36 13.22 7.99 2.51
CA ASP A 36 12.61 7.25 3.63
C ASP A 36 11.32 6.50 3.21
N VAL A 37 11.24 6.11 1.95
CA VAL A 37 10.03 5.50 1.38
C VAL A 37 10.20 3.99 1.34
N PRO A 38 9.25 3.21 1.89
CA PRO A 38 9.34 1.76 1.93
C PRO A 38 9.48 1.21 0.51
N ARG A 39 10.47 0.34 0.31
CA ARG A 39 10.80 -0.22 -1.01
C ARG A 39 10.03 -1.50 -1.28
N ASP A 40 9.69 -2.22 -0.20
CA ASP A 40 9.07 -3.52 -0.20
C ASP A 40 7.91 -3.59 0.80
N ALA A 41 7.08 -4.62 0.66
CA ALA A 41 5.92 -4.84 1.52
C ALA A 41 6.31 -4.98 3.01
N GLU A 42 7.47 -5.57 3.32
CA GLU A 42 7.94 -5.70 4.71
C GLU A 42 8.25 -4.34 5.33
N GLU A 43 9.00 -3.48 4.64
CA GLU A 43 9.24 -2.11 5.11
C GLU A 43 7.94 -1.32 5.26
N LEU A 44 6.97 -1.53 4.37
CA LEU A 44 5.65 -0.89 4.46
C LEU A 44 4.87 -1.37 5.70
N ILE A 45 4.98 -2.65 6.06
CA ILE A 45 4.35 -3.22 7.27
C ILE A 45 5.01 -2.72 8.54
N GLU A 46 6.33 -2.61 8.57
CA GLU A 46 7.07 -2.06 9.71
C GLU A 46 6.87 -0.54 9.85
N SER A 47 6.51 0.13 8.76
CA SER A 47 6.19 1.56 8.79
C SER A 47 4.82 1.83 9.42
N VAL A 48 4.69 2.99 10.08
CA VAL A 48 3.41 3.53 10.61
C VAL A 48 2.46 3.97 9.48
N PHE A 49 2.78 3.66 8.22
CA PHE A 49 2.02 4.11 7.06
C PHE A 49 0.65 3.42 7.00
N LEU A 50 0.60 2.09 7.21
CA LEU A 50 -0.65 1.32 7.15
C LEU A 50 -1.70 1.81 8.16
N GLU A 51 -1.28 2.19 9.36
CA GLU A 51 -2.17 2.72 10.40
C GLU A 51 -2.81 4.06 10.03
N ARG A 52 -2.18 4.81 9.12
CA ARG A 52 -2.66 6.11 8.66
C ARG A 52 -3.61 6.01 7.48
N ILE A 53 -3.73 4.85 6.83
CA ILE A 53 -4.58 4.75 5.65
C ILE A 53 -6.02 4.45 6.06
N PRO A 54 -6.97 5.37 5.79
CA PRO A 54 -8.35 5.14 6.11
C PRO A 54 -8.94 4.07 5.19
N PHE A 55 -9.42 2.98 5.78
CA PHE A 55 -10.24 2.01 5.06
C PHE A 55 -11.72 2.37 5.19
N ARG A 56 -12.42 2.42 4.05
CA ARG A 56 -13.88 2.49 4.03
C ARG A 56 -14.43 1.58 2.94
N CYS A 57 -15.14 0.55 3.35
CA CYS A 57 -15.76 -0.38 2.43
C CYS A 57 -16.90 0.33 1.68
N HIS A 58 -16.78 0.51 0.36
CA HIS A 58 -17.81 1.13 -0.48
C HIS A 58 -19.20 0.46 -0.37
N PRO A 59 -19.35 -0.88 -0.39
CA PRO A 59 -20.66 -1.52 -0.37
C PRO A 59 -21.38 -1.52 0.98
N CYS A 60 -20.68 -1.55 2.12
CA CYS A 60 -21.32 -1.62 3.45
C CYS A 60 -21.05 -0.40 4.34
N GLY A 61 -20.13 0.48 3.97
CA GLY A 61 -19.72 1.63 4.76
C GLY A 61 -18.84 1.30 5.97
N GLY A 62 -18.48 0.03 6.19
CA GLY A 62 -17.65 -0.41 7.30
C GLY A 62 -16.23 0.16 7.24
N VAL A 63 -15.70 0.55 8.39
CA VAL A 63 -14.33 1.10 8.56
C VAL A 63 -13.32 0.07 9.08
N ILE A 64 -13.78 -1.15 9.34
CA ILE A 64 -12.95 -2.26 9.80
C ILE A 64 -12.67 -3.18 8.61
N GLY A 65 -11.40 -3.20 8.20
CA GLY A 65 -10.88 -4.05 7.15
C GLY A 65 -9.63 -4.76 7.63
N ARG A 66 -9.50 -6.03 7.27
CA ARG A 66 -8.33 -6.84 7.53
C ARG A 66 -7.44 -6.84 6.29
N LEU A 67 -6.19 -6.42 6.43
CA LEU A 67 -5.20 -6.53 5.37
C LEU A 67 -4.90 -8.02 5.12
N THR A 68 -5.18 -8.50 3.92
CA THR A 68 -4.97 -9.90 3.52
C THR A 68 -3.75 -10.08 2.63
N GLY A 69 -3.20 -8.99 2.07
CA GLY A 69 -2.00 -9.02 1.24
C GLY A 69 -1.58 -7.63 0.79
N ILE A 70 -0.36 -7.56 0.30
CA ILE A 70 0.23 -6.36 -0.31
C ILE A 70 0.86 -6.81 -1.63
N SER A 71 0.67 -6.05 -2.69
CA SER A 71 1.30 -6.28 -4.00
C SER A 71 1.88 -4.99 -4.53
N GLY A 72 2.87 -5.05 -5.42
CA GLY A 72 3.61 -3.86 -5.83
C GLY A 72 4.78 -3.56 -4.91
N GLY A 73 5.31 -2.33 -4.97
CA GLY A 73 6.69 -2.07 -4.58
C GLY A 73 7.64 -2.59 -5.66
N ASN A 74 8.87 -2.06 -5.71
CA ASN A 74 9.85 -2.52 -6.68
C ASN A 74 10.41 -3.88 -6.23
N ALA A 75 9.58 -4.92 -6.34
CA ALA A 75 9.92 -6.29 -6.03
C ALA A 75 11.02 -6.75 -7.00
N TYR A 76 12.27 -6.53 -6.62
CA TYR A 76 13.47 -7.13 -7.15
C TYR A 76 13.58 -7.08 -8.69
N GLY A 77 14.02 -5.94 -9.21
CA GLY A 77 14.74 -5.91 -10.49
C GLY A 77 16.18 -6.37 -10.25
N TYR A 78 16.44 -7.63 -10.58
CA TYR A 78 17.72 -8.36 -10.69
C TYR A 78 19.02 -7.55 -10.74
#